data_AF-D3ANL9-F1
#
_entry.id   AF-D3ANL9-F1
#
_cell.length_a   1.000
_cell.length_b   1.000
_cell.length_c   1.000
_cell.angle_alpha   90.00
_cell.angle_beta   90.00
_cell.angle_gamma   90.00
#
_symmetry.space_group_name_H-M   'P 1'
#
loop_
_entity.id
_entity.type
_entity.pdbx_description
1 polymer ?
#
loop_
_entity_poly.entity_id
_entity_poly.type
_entity_poly.pdbx_seq_one_letter_code
_entity_poly.pdbx_strand_id
1 'polypeptide(L)'
;MEWSVRSIYTGYLGWFDGNPTKLGHMATKERAEKTVSMMGGPARVLAEGAAALKRGEAQWAAELCDLLLACRKETEEASVLKADALTELGRAQTSANARHYYLTCARQLRGEGGTLKLNGAMMDVGKKQEDNG
;
A
#
# COMPACT_ATOMS: atom_id res chain seq x y z
N MET A 1 17.83 1.16 -8.29
CA MET A 1 17.68 0.02 -9.23
C MET A 1 17.26 -1.26 -8.50
N GLU A 2 16.31 -1.20 -7.57
CA GLU A 2 15.91 -2.39 -6.78
C GLU A 2 14.60 -3.01 -7.33
N TRP A 3 13.74 -2.18 -7.88
CA TRP A 3 12.36 -2.56 -8.22
C TRP A 3 12.25 -3.25 -9.58
N SER A 4 13.07 -2.83 -10.54
CA SER A 4 13.13 -3.47 -11.86
C SER A 4 13.62 -4.91 -11.74
N VAL A 5 14.57 -5.20 -10.84
CA VAL A 5 15.06 -6.56 -10.60
C VAL A 5 13.97 -7.41 -9.95
N ARG A 6 13.27 -6.90 -8.93
CA ARG A 6 12.13 -7.62 -8.30
C ARG A 6 10.99 -7.88 -9.29
N SER A 7 10.71 -6.94 -10.18
CA SER A 7 9.64 -7.07 -11.19
C SER A 7 10.01 -8.08 -12.29
N ILE A 8 11.27 -8.14 -12.72
CA ILE A 8 11.76 -9.17 -13.65
C ILE A 8 11.77 -10.55 -12.98
N TYR A 9 12.18 -10.63 -11.70
CA TYR A 9 12.18 -11.88 -10.93
C TYR A 9 10.77 -12.46 -10.74
N THR A 10 9.79 -11.58 -10.49
CA THR A 10 8.37 -11.97 -10.37
C THR A 10 7.78 -12.41 -11.72
N GLY A 11 8.25 -11.82 -12.83
CA GLY A 11 7.85 -12.23 -14.18
C GLY A 11 8.30 -13.65 -14.58
N TYR A 12 9.40 -14.15 -14.00
CA TYR A 12 9.94 -15.48 -14.32
C TYR A 12 9.45 -16.59 -13.37
N LEU A 13 9.18 -16.29 -12.09
CA LEU A 13 8.75 -17.29 -11.10
C LEU A 13 7.23 -17.34 -10.90
N GLY A 14 6.47 -16.41 -11.46
CA GLY A 14 5.03 -16.31 -11.26
C GLY A 14 4.66 -15.87 -9.84
N TRP A 15 3.37 -15.99 -9.49
CA TRP A 15 2.80 -15.53 -8.20
C TRP A 15 3.33 -16.27 -6.97
N PHE A 16 4.15 -17.31 -7.17
CA PHE A 16 4.57 -18.28 -6.17
C PHE A 16 6.09 -18.22 -5.98
N ASP A 17 6.53 -17.78 -4.80
CA ASP A 17 7.96 -17.66 -4.46
C ASP A 17 8.58 -18.98 -3.94
N GLY A 18 7.89 -20.11 -4.10
CA GLY A 18 8.34 -21.41 -3.59
C GLY A 18 8.01 -21.67 -2.12
N ASN A 19 7.44 -20.69 -1.39
CA ASN A 19 7.08 -20.91 0.00
C ASN A 19 5.69 -21.58 0.13
N PRO A 20 5.59 -22.82 0.65
CA PRO A 20 4.31 -23.52 0.74
C PRO A 20 3.30 -22.85 1.67
N THR A 21 3.72 -21.98 2.61
CA THR A 21 2.78 -21.19 3.43
C THR A 21 2.05 -20.10 2.64
N LYS A 22 2.49 -19.78 1.42
CA LYS A 22 1.76 -18.90 0.49
C LYS A 22 0.77 -19.67 -0.39
N LEU A 23 0.67 -21.00 -0.31
CA LEU A 23 -0.32 -21.80 -1.07
C LEU A 23 -1.74 -21.68 -0.50
N GLY A 24 -1.87 -21.52 0.83
CA GLY A 24 -3.14 -21.39 1.54
C GLY A 24 -3.08 -20.21 2.52
N HIS A 25 -2.95 -18.99 1.99
CA HIS A 25 -2.71 -17.83 2.82
C HIS A 25 -3.96 -17.46 3.63
N MET A 26 -3.79 -17.40 4.95
CA MET A 26 -4.74 -16.78 5.88
C MET A 26 -5.11 -15.39 5.39
N ALA A 27 -6.40 -15.03 5.52
CA ALA A 27 -6.91 -13.73 5.09
C ALA A 27 -6.04 -12.60 5.66
N THR A 28 -5.67 -11.63 4.82
CA THR A 28 -4.76 -10.53 5.19
C THR A 28 -5.20 -9.84 6.47
N LYS A 29 -6.52 -9.69 6.66
CA LYS A 29 -7.13 -9.14 7.88
C LYS A 29 -6.84 -10.00 9.12
N GLU A 30 -7.07 -11.31 9.07
CA GLU A 30 -6.85 -12.21 10.21
C GLU A 30 -5.38 -12.27 10.61
N ARG A 31 -4.48 -12.26 9.62
CA ARG A 31 -3.03 -12.18 9.87
C ARG A 31 -2.68 -10.85 10.55
N ALA A 32 -3.18 -9.73 10.03
CA ALA A 32 -2.92 -8.42 10.61
C ALA A 32 -3.46 -8.30 12.05
N GLU A 33 -4.67 -8.81 12.31
CA GLU A 33 -5.26 -8.85 13.66
C GLU A 33 -4.41 -9.67 14.63
N LYS A 34 -3.97 -10.88 14.23
CA LYS A 34 -3.08 -11.71 15.04
C LYS A 34 -1.75 -11.03 15.32
N THR A 35 -1.15 -10.40 14.31
CA THR A 35 0.11 -9.65 14.47
C THR A 35 -0.07 -8.46 15.42
N VAL A 36 -1.08 -7.61 15.21
CA VAL A 36 -1.35 -6.45 16.07
C VAL A 36 -1.66 -6.88 17.51
N SER A 37 -2.39 -7.99 17.69
CA SER A 37 -2.64 -8.57 19.00
C SER A 37 -1.34 -8.98 19.71
N MET A 38 -0.42 -9.66 19.00
CA MET A 38 0.90 -10.02 19.55
C MET A 38 1.77 -8.79 19.86
N MET A 39 1.61 -7.69 19.11
CA MET A 39 2.35 -6.45 19.33
C MET A 39 1.82 -5.62 20.52
N GLY A 40 0.76 -6.07 21.19
CA GLY A 40 0.18 -5.39 22.34
C GLY A 40 -0.92 -4.38 21.99
N GLY A 41 -1.57 -4.55 20.83
CA GLY A 41 -2.75 -3.81 20.43
C GLY A 41 -2.49 -2.64 19.46
N PRO A 42 -3.56 -2.10 18.85
CA PRO A 42 -3.45 -1.12 17.76
C PRO A 42 -2.81 0.19 18.20
N ALA A 43 -3.14 0.71 19.39
CA ALA A 43 -2.58 1.96 19.90
C ALA A 43 -1.05 1.86 20.12
N ARG A 44 -0.56 0.70 20.55
CA ARG A 44 0.89 0.47 20.76
C ARG A 44 1.63 0.41 19.43
N VAL A 45 1.03 -0.24 18.42
CA VAL A 45 1.57 -0.28 17.06
C VAL A 45 1.62 1.11 16.44
N LEU A 46 0.58 1.93 16.64
CA LEU A 46 0.56 3.31 16.15
C LEU A 46 1.65 4.17 16.82
N ALA A 47 1.79 4.06 18.15
CA ALA A 47 2.83 4.75 18.89
C ALA A 47 4.24 4.33 18.44
N GLU A 48 4.46 3.04 18.20
CA GLU A 48 5.73 2.52 17.65
C GLU A 48 5.96 3.04 16.23
N GLY A 49 4.94 3.10 15.38
CA GLY A 49 5.05 3.69 14.04
C GLY A 49 5.48 5.16 14.08
N ALA A 50 4.90 5.95 14.99
CA ALA A 50 5.30 7.35 15.19
C ALA A 50 6.74 7.47 15.73
N ALA A 51 7.16 6.56 16.61
CA ALA A 51 8.53 6.50 17.12
C ALA A 51 9.53 6.09 16.02
N ALA A 52 9.20 5.07 15.22
CA ALA A 52 9.99 4.61 14.09
C ALA A 52 10.21 5.73 13.06
N LEU A 53 9.16 6.51 12.77
CA LEU A 53 9.27 7.66 11.88
C LEU A 53 10.26 8.71 12.43
N LYS A 54 10.22 8.99 13.74
CA LYS A 54 11.19 9.89 14.40
C LYS A 54 12.62 9.35 14.39
N ARG A 55 12.81 8.03 14.37
CA ARG A 55 14.13 7.38 14.23
C ARG A 55 14.64 7.37 12.79
N GLY A 56 13.85 7.83 11.81
CA GLY A 56 14.19 7.77 10.39
C GLY A 56 13.87 6.43 9.73
N GLU A 57 13.17 5.52 10.43
CA GLU A 57 12.75 4.22 9.93
C GLU A 57 11.40 4.33 9.19
N ALA A 58 11.33 5.22 8.20
CA ALA A 58 10.06 5.52 7.50
C ALA A 58 9.45 4.29 6.80
N GLN A 59 10.28 3.38 6.29
CA GLN A 59 9.82 2.11 5.71
C GLN A 59 9.10 1.25 6.76
N TRP A 60 9.66 1.15 7.96
CA TRP A 60 9.07 0.39 9.05
C TRP A 60 7.76 1.02 9.54
N ALA A 61 7.74 2.35 9.69
CA ALA A 61 6.51 3.07 10.04
C ALA A 61 5.37 2.81 9.02
N ALA A 62 5.67 2.81 7.73
CA ALA A 62 4.69 2.52 6.69
C ALA A 62 4.12 1.09 6.77
N GLU A 63 4.97 0.09 7.05
CA GLU A 63 4.55 -1.31 7.21
C GLU A 63 3.68 -1.53 8.46
N LEU A 64 3.97 -0.84 9.57
CA LEU A 64 3.13 -0.86 10.76
C LEU A 64 1.75 -0.26 10.51
N CYS A 65 1.69 0.86 9.78
CA CYS A 65 0.41 1.44 9.37
C CYS A 65 -0.38 0.51 8.45
N ASP A 66 0.28 -0.25 7.56
CA ASP A 66 -0.39 -1.23 6.72
C ASP A 66 -1.08 -2.34 7.52
N LEU A 67 -0.47 -2.79 8.62
CA LEU A 67 -1.10 -3.74 9.54
C LEU A 67 -2.35 -3.15 10.20
N LEU A 68 -2.32 -1.89 10.62
CA LEU A 68 -3.46 -1.19 11.23
C LEU A 68 -4.62 -0.99 10.25
N LEU A 69 -4.30 -0.59 9.01
CA LEU A 69 -5.28 -0.42 7.94
C LEU A 69 -5.92 -1.77 7.54
N ALA A 70 -5.11 -2.84 7.47
CA ALA A 70 -5.59 -4.18 7.13
C ALA A 70 -6.58 -4.73 8.18
N CYS A 71 -6.37 -4.43 9.47
CA CYS A 71 -7.31 -4.81 10.53
C CYS A 71 -8.43 -3.80 10.78
N ARG A 72 -8.49 -2.70 10.01
CA ARG A 72 -9.45 -1.59 10.15
C ARG A 72 -9.46 -0.99 11.58
N LYS A 73 -8.29 -0.85 12.18
CA LYS A 73 -8.08 -0.21 13.49
C LYS A 73 -7.30 1.09 13.30
N GLU A 74 -7.67 2.13 14.04
CA GLU A 74 -7.01 3.45 13.99
C GLU A 74 -6.83 3.97 12.55
N THR A 75 -7.83 3.80 11.70
CA THR A 75 -7.70 3.98 10.25
C THR A 75 -7.30 5.39 9.83
N GLU A 76 -7.82 6.40 10.52
CA GLU A 76 -7.52 7.81 10.20
C GLU A 76 -6.08 8.15 10.60
N GLU A 77 -5.73 7.89 11.85
CA GLU A 77 -4.41 8.18 12.42
C GLU A 77 -3.30 7.37 11.71
N ALA A 78 -3.57 6.09 11.41
CA ALA A 78 -2.67 5.25 10.64
C ALA A 78 -2.51 5.74 9.20
N SER A 79 -3.57 6.27 8.56
CA SER A 79 -3.48 6.83 7.21
C SER A 79 -2.64 8.10 7.17
N VAL A 80 -2.82 9.00 8.14
CA VAL A 80 -2.02 10.23 8.28
C VAL A 80 -0.56 9.88 8.52
N LEU A 81 -0.27 9.01 9.50
CA LEU A 81 1.09 8.57 9.81
C LEU A 81 1.75 7.87 8.61
N LYS A 82 0.99 7.06 7.86
CA LYS A 82 1.47 6.44 6.63
C LYS A 82 1.78 7.47 5.56
N ALA A 83 0.96 8.50 5.40
CA ALA A 83 1.22 9.58 4.46
C ALA A 83 2.53 10.33 4.79
N ASP A 84 2.82 10.55 6.08
CA ASP A 84 4.07 11.16 6.53
C ASP A 84 5.26 10.25 6.24
N ALA A 85 5.16 8.96 6.56
CA ALA A 85 6.19 7.96 6.26
C ALA A 85 6.48 7.86 4.74
N LEU A 86 5.45 7.80 3.90
CA LEU A 86 5.62 7.79 2.44
C LEU A 86 6.23 9.09 1.91
N THR A 87 5.94 10.23 2.55
CA THR A 87 6.55 11.52 2.19
C THR A 87 8.06 11.49 2.45
N GLU A 88 8.49 10.98 3.60
CA GLU A 88 9.92 10.84 3.92
C GLU A 88 10.62 9.84 2.99
N LEU A 89 10.00 8.69 2.69
CA LEU A 89 10.51 7.74 1.71
C LEU A 89 10.64 8.36 0.31
N GLY A 90 9.66 9.17 -0.10
CA GLY A 90 9.70 9.90 -1.35
C GLY A 90 10.81 10.94 -1.42
N ARG A 91 11.16 11.58 -0.29
CA ARG A 91 12.28 12.54 -0.21
C ARG A 91 13.64 11.85 -0.34
N ALA A 92 13.79 10.66 0.24
CA ALA A 92 15.03 9.89 0.18
C ALA A 92 15.29 9.27 -1.20
N GLN A 93 14.30 9.26 -2.08
CA GLN A 93 14.32 8.53 -3.33
C GLN A 93 14.95 9.34 -4.48
N THR A 94 15.92 8.74 -5.17
CA THR A 94 16.65 9.36 -6.29
C THR A 94 15.88 9.32 -7.61
N SER A 95 15.01 8.32 -7.79
CA SER A 95 14.20 8.21 -9.01
C SER A 95 12.98 9.16 -8.97
N ALA A 96 12.74 9.90 -10.04
CA ALA A 96 11.59 10.81 -10.14
C ALA A 96 10.25 10.04 -10.13
N ASN A 97 10.15 8.94 -10.89
CA ASN A 97 8.93 8.12 -10.97
C ASN A 97 8.55 7.54 -9.61
N ALA A 98 9.56 7.02 -8.93
CA ALA A 98 9.52 6.49 -7.59
C ALA A 98 8.99 7.51 -6.57
N ARG A 99 9.61 8.69 -6.54
CA ARG A 99 9.22 9.80 -5.68
C ARG A 99 7.79 10.26 -5.96
N HIS A 100 7.40 10.41 -7.23
CA HIS A 100 6.04 10.81 -7.59
C HIS A 100 5.00 9.80 -7.11
N TYR A 101 5.28 8.50 -7.21
CA TYR A 101 4.39 7.46 -6.71
C TYR A 101 4.16 7.59 -5.20
N TYR A 102 5.23 7.65 -4.40
CA TYR A 102 5.14 7.82 -2.95
C TYR A 102 4.34 9.06 -2.54
N LEU A 103 4.63 10.21 -3.16
CA LEU A 103 3.95 11.48 -2.86
C LEU A 103 2.47 11.47 -3.29
N THR A 104 2.14 10.78 -4.38
CA THR A 104 0.76 10.65 -4.85
C THR A 104 -0.05 9.78 -3.89
N CYS A 105 0.51 8.65 -3.45
CA CYS A 105 -0.12 7.80 -2.44
C CYS A 105 -0.28 8.53 -1.10
N ALA A 106 0.71 9.32 -0.67
CA ALA A 106 0.61 10.13 0.55
C ALA A 106 -0.55 11.15 0.45
N ARG A 107 -0.71 11.83 -0.69
CA ARG A 107 -1.83 12.76 -0.92
C ARG A 107 -3.18 12.06 -0.91
N GLN A 108 -3.28 10.87 -1.51
CA GLN A 108 -4.52 10.09 -1.49
C GLN A 108 -4.91 9.69 -0.06
N LEU A 109 -3.95 9.28 0.76
CA LEU A 109 -4.19 8.92 2.16
C LEU A 109 -4.62 10.12 3.03
N ARG A 110 -4.27 11.35 2.65
CA ARG A 110 -4.72 12.59 3.32
C ARG A 110 -6.07 13.10 2.82
N GLY A 111 -6.72 12.39 1.87
CA GLY A 111 -7.95 12.86 1.24
C GLY A 111 -7.76 14.00 0.25
N GLU A 112 -6.53 14.40 -0.04
CA GLU A 112 -6.17 15.44 -1.02
C GLU A 112 -6.06 14.89 -2.45
N GLY A 113 -6.10 13.56 -2.59
CA GLY A 113 -6.16 12.88 -3.88
C GLY A 113 -7.55 13.02 -4.48
N GLY A 114 -7.83 14.14 -5.15
CA GLY A 114 -8.99 14.23 -6.03
C GLY A 114 -9.03 12.99 -6.93
N THR A 115 -10.20 12.35 -7.00
CA THR A 115 -10.47 11.22 -7.90
C THR A 115 -9.77 11.47 -9.22
N LEU A 116 -8.68 10.75 -9.49
CA LEU A 116 -8.12 10.71 -10.83
C LEU A 116 -9.17 9.99 -11.66
N LYS A 117 -10.16 10.76 -12.15
CA LYS A 117 -10.92 10.39 -13.32
C LYS A 117 -9.90 10.26 -14.42
N LEU A 118 -9.36 9.06 -14.60
CA LEU A 118 -8.77 8.62 -15.84
C LEU A 118 -9.90 8.65 -16.89
N ASN A 119 -10.25 9.84 -17.36
CA ASN A 119 -10.94 10.02 -18.63
C ASN A 119 -9.92 9.66 -19.72
N GLY A 120 -9.73 8.37 -19.94
CA GLY A 120 -8.66 7.87 -20.79
C GLY A 120 -8.71 6.39 -21.08
N ALA A 121 -9.92 5.82 -21.19
CA ALA A 121 -10.13 4.53 -21.84
C ALA A 121 -11.57 4.44 -22.36
N MET A 122 -11.89 5.28 -23.35
CA MET A 122 -12.79 4.81 -24.41
C MET A 122 -12.08 3.63 -25.07
N MET A 123 -12.50 2.41 -24.73
CA MET A 123 -12.51 1.32 -25.69
C MET A 123 -13.96 0.98 -25.98
N ASP A 124 -14.36 1.53 -27.11
CA ASP A 124 -15.48 1.13 -27.93
C ASP A 124 -15.46 -0.38 -28.19
N VAL A 125 -16.21 -1.15 -27.41
CA VAL A 125 -16.72 -2.48 -27.79
C VAL A 125 -18.06 -2.65 -27.08
N GLY A 126 -19.11 -2.06 -27.66
CA GLY A 126 -20.43 -2.13 -27.04
C GLY A 126 -21.59 -1.55 -27.84
N LYS A 127 -21.48 -1.42 -29.17
CA LYS A 127 -22.68 -1.34 -30.02
C LYS A 127 -22.82 -2.65 -30.79
N LYS A 128 -23.30 -3.67 -30.09
CA LYS A 128 -23.96 -4.79 -30.74
C LYS A 128 -25.34 -4.30 -31.19
N GLN A 129 -25.50 -4.33 -32.50
CA GLN A 129 -26.69 -4.13 -33.28
C GLN A 129 -27.78 -5.13 -32.85
N GLU A 130 -28.97 -4.64 -32.51
CA GLU A 130 -30.28 -5.33 -32.46
C GLU A 130 -31.29 -4.18 -32.19
N ASP A 131 -31.90 -3.58 -33.22
CA ASP A 131 -33.11 -4.02 -33.93
C ASP A 131 -34.37 -4.04 -33.03
N ASN A 132 -35.18 -2.97 -33.09
CA ASN A 132 -36.65 -3.03 -33.18
C ASN A 132 -37.29 -1.63 -33.10
N GLY A 133 -38.09 -1.27 -34.11
CA GLY A 133 -39.04 -0.16 -34.08
C GLY A 133 -39.00 0.74 -35.30
#